data_AF-A0A916WTJ0-F1
#
_entry.id   AF-A0A916WTJ0-F1
#
_cell.length_a   1.000
_cell.length_b   1.000
_cell.length_c   1.000
_cell.angle_alpha   90.00
_cell.angle_beta   90.00
_cell.angle_gamma   90.00
#
_symmetry.space_group_name_H-M   'P 1'
#
loop_
_entity.id
_entity.type
_entity.pdbx_description
1 polymer ?
#
loop_
_entity_poly.entity_id
_entity_poly.type
_entity_poly.pdbx_seq_one_letter_code
_entity_poly.pdbx_strand_id
1 'polypeptide(L)'
;MTFDPYDPLSTRGPEVWARYDNWRARRHEKIMARNAHRFTGLRNHRGIRLVLTIQWGVLALLLAASVTAFFTPLFWIAYAPLLVITIALMLLVRAITGSVGDAPVSALDELQLAQRNSARSIGYISVFSLMFIPYFVLIALTFRHSVPSQWVYGVAILQITLLAIAGCIPNTLTALWMGAAEPLNETEGLGDTAELDHTSEGFHATDIER
;
A
#
# COMPACT_ATOMS: atom_id res chain seq x y z
N MET A 1 -5.82 31.80 -30.64
CA MET A 1 -5.93 30.83 -29.53
C MET A 1 -4.62 30.08 -29.46
N THR A 2 -3.74 30.48 -28.53
CA THR A 2 -2.46 29.84 -28.24
C THR A 2 -2.71 28.68 -27.29
N PHE A 3 -2.28 27.48 -27.67
CA PHE A 3 -2.33 26.28 -26.85
C PHE A 3 -1.23 26.39 -25.78
N ASP A 4 -1.62 26.53 -24.52
CA ASP A 4 -0.72 26.48 -23.37
C ASP A 4 -0.69 25.03 -22.82
N PRO A 5 0.42 24.30 -22.97
CA PRO A 5 0.53 22.92 -22.51
C PRO A 5 0.61 22.77 -20.98
N TYR A 6 0.64 23.87 -20.21
CA TYR A 6 0.71 23.87 -18.75
C TYR A 6 -0.55 24.39 -18.05
N ASP A 7 -1.64 24.66 -18.78
CA ASP A 7 -2.91 25.02 -18.14
C ASP A 7 -3.57 23.80 -17.46
N PRO A 8 -3.63 23.76 -16.11
CA PRO A 8 -4.25 22.65 -15.37
C PRO A 8 -5.76 22.52 -15.60
N LEU A 9 -6.38 23.46 -16.33
CA LEU A 9 -7.81 23.47 -16.64
C LEU A 9 -8.13 23.07 -18.10
N SER A 10 -7.13 22.77 -18.94
CA SER A 10 -7.34 22.50 -20.37
C SER A 10 -7.86 21.09 -20.71
N THR A 11 -7.88 20.15 -19.76
CA THR A 11 -8.53 18.84 -19.95
C THR A 11 -9.94 18.82 -19.35
N ARG A 12 -10.90 19.45 -20.03
CA ARG A 12 -12.35 19.26 -19.76
C ARG A 12 -12.79 17.85 -20.18
N GLY A 13 -12.56 16.85 -19.32
CA GLY A 13 -13.36 15.63 -19.23
C GLY A 13 -14.34 15.77 -18.05
N PRO A 14 -15.67 15.82 -18.25
CA PRO A 14 -16.42 16.98 -17.77
C PRO A 14 -17.33 16.65 -16.58
N GLU A 15 -17.22 17.43 -15.51
CA GLU A 15 -18.13 17.60 -14.35
C GLU A 15 -18.54 16.36 -13.53
N VAL A 16 -18.91 15.24 -14.16
CA VAL A 16 -19.29 13.98 -13.51
C VAL A 16 -18.10 13.34 -12.79
N TRP A 17 -16.91 13.36 -13.40
CA TRP A 17 -15.69 12.86 -12.78
C TRP A 17 -15.28 13.72 -11.59
N ALA A 18 -15.31 15.05 -11.74
CA ALA A 18 -15.07 15.98 -10.64
C ALA A 18 -16.12 15.83 -9.51
N ARG A 19 -17.39 15.59 -9.86
CA ARG A 19 -18.47 15.36 -8.89
C ARG A 19 -18.32 14.02 -8.17
N TYR A 20 -17.90 12.98 -8.89
CA TYR A 20 -17.59 11.67 -8.34
C TYR A 20 -16.37 11.73 -7.40
N ASP A 21 -15.31 12.41 -7.80
CA ASP A 21 -14.13 12.62 -6.96
C ASP A 21 -14.46 13.45 -5.72
N ASN A 22 -15.27 14.50 -5.86
CA ASN A 22 -15.76 15.28 -4.71
C ASN A 22 -16.71 14.48 -3.80
N TRP A 23 -17.51 13.57 -4.34
CA TRP A 23 -18.35 12.67 -3.54
C TRP A 23 -17.50 11.63 -2.81
N ARG A 24 -16.50 11.03 -3.48
CA ARG A 24 -15.54 10.09 -2.88
C ARG A 24 -14.70 10.77 -1.80
N ALA A 25 -14.16 11.95 -2.07
CA ALA A 25 -13.38 12.74 -1.11
C ALA A 25 -14.20 13.00 0.16
N ARG A 26 -15.44 13.51 0.03
CA ARG A 26 -16.34 13.74 1.18
C ARG A 26 -16.74 12.45 1.91
N ARG A 27 -16.84 11.32 1.22
CA ARG A 27 -17.10 10.01 1.85
C ARG A 27 -15.89 9.54 2.65
N HIS A 28 -14.69 9.69 2.08
CA HIS A 28 -13.42 9.37 2.74
C HIS A 28 -13.20 10.26 3.97
N GLU A 29 -13.42 11.57 3.85
CA GLU A 29 -13.36 12.52 4.96
C GLU A 29 -14.34 12.17 6.08
N LYS A 30 -15.59 11.78 5.76
CA LYS A 30 -16.58 11.36 6.78
C LYS A 30 -16.21 10.06 7.48
N ILE A 31 -15.63 9.09 6.76
CA ILE A 31 -15.17 7.81 7.33
C ILE A 31 -13.91 8.03 8.18
N MET A 32 -12.99 8.87 7.70
CA MET A 32 -11.79 9.27 8.43
C MET A 32 -12.15 10.08 9.67
N ALA A 33 -12.97 11.12 9.60
CA ALA A 33 -13.38 11.92 10.75
C ALA A 33 -14.08 11.09 11.83
N ARG A 34 -14.93 10.12 11.42
CA ARG A 34 -15.63 9.23 12.37
C ARG A 34 -14.71 8.22 13.04
N ASN A 35 -13.62 7.83 12.38
CA ASN A 35 -12.68 6.83 12.87
C ASN A 35 -11.30 7.40 13.28
N ALA A 36 -11.07 8.71 13.16
CA ALA A 36 -9.77 9.37 13.34
C ALA A 36 -9.21 9.16 14.75
N HIS A 37 -10.08 9.21 15.75
CA HIS A 37 -9.72 8.99 17.15
C HIS A 37 -9.53 7.51 17.51
N ARG A 38 -10.00 6.56 16.67
CA ARG A 38 -9.90 5.11 16.95
C ARG A 38 -8.58 4.49 16.51
N PHE A 39 -7.77 5.16 15.69
CA PHE A 39 -6.55 4.59 15.11
C PHE A 39 -5.25 5.26 15.57
N THR A 40 -5.31 6.18 16.54
CA THR A 40 -4.12 6.90 17.07
C THR A 40 -3.07 5.94 17.63
N GLY A 41 -3.48 4.86 18.31
CA GLY A 41 -2.56 3.83 18.82
C GLY A 41 -2.03 2.85 17.75
N LEU A 42 -2.77 2.63 16.66
CA LEU A 42 -2.38 1.75 15.55
C LEU A 42 -1.53 2.45 14.48
N ARG A 43 -1.47 3.79 14.51
CA ARG A 43 -0.58 4.59 13.64
C ARG A 43 0.89 4.50 14.03
N ASN A 44 1.22 3.82 15.13
CA ASN A 44 2.60 3.55 15.52
C ASN A 44 3.25 2.51 14.57
N HIS A 45 4.53 2.67 14.25
CA HIS A 45 5.32 1.79 13.38
C HIS A 45 5.26 0.31 13.79
N ARG A 46 5.11 0.02 15.08
CA ARG A 46 4.96 -1.36 15.58
C ARG A 46 3.57 -1.93 15.28
N GLY A 47 2.53 -1.10 15.35
CA GLY A 47 1.15 -1.48 15.03
C GLY A 47 0.97 -1.78 13.54
N ILE A 48 1.51 -0.93 12.67
CA ILE A 48 1.47 -1.15 11.22
C ILE A 48 2.19 -2.44 10.84
N ARG A 49 3.41 -2.65 11.35
CA ARG A 49 4.17 -3.89 11.08
C ARG A 49 3.43 -5.14 11.58
N LEU A 50 2.82 -5.09 12.76
CA LEU A 50 2.02 -6.21 13.28
C LEU A 50 0.83 -6.53 12.37
N VAL A 51 0.07 -5.51 11.94
CA VAL A 51 -1.08 -5.70 11.03
C VAL A 51 -0.61 -6.28 9.69
N LEU A 52 0.52 -5.82 9.14
CA LEU A 52 1.10 -6.36 7.92
C LEU A 52 1.54 -7.82 8.08
N THR A 53 2.17 -8.17 9.20
CA THR A 53 2.55 -9.56 9.50
C THR A 53 1.30 -10.45 9.60
N ILE A 54 0.24 -9.97 10.25
CA ILE A 54 -1.04 -10.70 10.33
C ILE A 54 -1.63 -10.85 8.91
N GLN A 55 -1.60 -9.80 8.08
CA GLN A 55 -2.07 -9.86 6.69
C GLN A 55 -1.36 -10.95 5.89
N TRP A 56 -0.03 -10.98 5.95
CA TRP A 56 0.75 -12.00 5.24
C TRP A 56 0.52 -13.40 5.82
N GLY A 57 0.35 -13.53 7.13
CA GLY A 57 -0.03 -14.80 7.77
C GLY A 57 -1.39 -15.31 7.29
N VAL A 58 -2.41 -14.44 7.23
CA VAL A 58 -3.74 -14.80 6.72
C VAL A 58 -3.69 -15.15 5.23
N LEU A 59 -2.93 -14.42 4.41
CA LEU A 59 -2.75 -14.73 2.99
C LEU A 59 -2.05 -16.09 2.78
N ALA A 60 -1.05 -16.41 3.60
CA ALA A 60 -0.40 -17.72 3.56
C ALA A 60 -1.38 -18.85 3.92
N LEU A 61 -2.22 -18.64 4.94
CA LEU A 61 -3.29 -19.58 5.30
C LEU A 61 -4.34 -19.71 4.19
N LEU A 62 -4.72 -18.59 3.55
CA LEU A 62 -5.64 -18.59 2.41
C LEU A 62 -5.06 -19.37 1.22
N LEU A 63 -3.76 -19.23 0.96
CA LEU A 63 -3.04 -20.00 -0.06
C LEU A 63 -2.99 -21.48 0.28
N ALA A 64 -2.70 -21.85 1.53
CA ALA A 64 -2.76 -23.24 1.95
C ALA A 64 -4.19 -23.81 1.80
N ALA A 65 -5.20 -23.04 2.17
CA ALA A 65 -6.60 -23.42 2.02
C ALA A 65 -6.99 -23.59 0.53
N SER A 66 -6.48 -22.76 -0.38
CA SER A 66 -6.76 -22.89 -1.81
C SER A 66 -6.18 -24.17 -2.41
N VAL A 67 -5.01 -24.63 -1.94
CA VAL A 67 -4.44 -25.92 -2.36
C VAL A 67 -5.32 -27.09 -1.92
N THR A 68 -5.96 -27.01 -0.75
CA THR A 68 -6.89 -28.07 -0.32
C THR A 68 -8.12 -28.20 -1.22
N ALA A 69 -8.46 -27.16 -1.98
CA ALA A 69 -9.55 -27.19 -2.96
C ALA A 69 -9.32 -28.21 -4.08
N PHE A 70 -8.09 -28.67 -4.34
CA PHE A 70 -7.84 -29.73 -5.34
C PHE A 70 -8.25 -31.12 -4.84
N PHE A 71 -8.34 -31.30 -3.53
CA PHE A 71 -8.51 -32.62 -2.91
C PHE A 71 -9.88 -32.82 -2.27
N THR A 72 -10.46 -31.77 -1.69
CA THR A 72 -11.70 -31.87 -0.92
C THR A 72 -12.66 -30.73 -1.22
N PRO A 73 -13.98 -30.99 -1.36
CA PRO A 73 -14.98 -29.94 -1.48
C PRO A 73 -15.22 -29.18 -0.16
N LEU A 74 -14.80 -29.73 1.00
CA LEU A 74 -14.97 -29.07 2.31
C LEU A 74 -14.03 -27.88 2.52
N PHE A 75 -13.10 -27.61 1.59
CA PHE A 75 -12.16 -26.49 1.69
C PHE A 75 -12.87 -25.13 1.89
N TRP A 76 -14.11 -24.99 1.38
CA TRP A 76 -14.86 -23.72 1.42
C TRP A 76 -15.10 -23.22 2.84
N ILE A 77 -15.23 -24.13 3.82
CA ILE A 77 -15.49 -23.81 5.23
C ILE A 77 -14.35 -22.99 5.82
N ALA A 78 -13.10 -23.33 5.47
CA ALA A 78 -11.92 -22.57 5.89
C ALA A 78 -11.63 -21.40 4.94
N TYR A 79 -11.81 -21.61 3.63
CA TYR A 79 -11.45 -20.64 2.61
C TYR A 79 -12.31 -19.37 2.65
N ALA A 80 -13.64 -19.51 2.75
CA ALA A 80 -14.56 -18.38 2.75
C ALA A 80 -14.30 -17.36 3.88
N PRO A 81 -14.17 -17.76 5.17
CA PRO A 81 -13.87 -16.80 6.23
C PRO A 81 -12.47 -16.19 6.07
N LEU A 82 -11.46 -16.96 5.64
CA LEU A 82 -10.12 -16.42 5.39
C LEU A 82 -10.14 -15.34 4.28
N LEU A 83 -10.93 -15.54 3.23
CA LEU A 83 -11.09 -14.57 2.15
C LEU A 83 -11.73 -13.27 2.67
N VAL A 84 -12.79 -13.38 3.48
CA VAL A 84 -13.45 -12.22 4.09
C VAL A 84 -12.49 -11.47 5.02
N ILE A 85 -11.75 -12.18 5.87
CA ILE A 85 -10.74 -11.58 6.76
C ILE A 85 -9.67 -10.87 5.94
N THR A 86 -9.18 -11.48 4.85
CA THR A 86 -8.19 -10.88 3.95
C THR A 86 -8.67 -9.54 3.38
N ILE A 87 -9.91 -9.49 2.89
CA ILE A 87 -10.52 -8.26 2.34
C ILE A 87 -10.69 -7.22 3.44
N ALA A 88 -11.21 -7.61 4.61
CA ALA A 88 -11.40 -6.71 5.74
C ALA A 88 -10.07 -6.09 6.21
N LEU A 89 -9.01 -6.90 6.25
CA LEU A 89 -7.70 -6.50 6.71
C LEU A 89 -6.96 -5.65 5.64
N MET A 90 -7.18 -5.92 4.35
CA MET A 90 -6.77 -5.03 3.25
C MET A 90 -7.43 -3.64 3.36
N LEU A 91 -8.72 -3.58 3.67
CA LEU A 91 -9.44 -2.32 3.89
C LEU A 91 -8.96 -1.60 5.16
N LEU A 92 -8.65 -2.35 6.21
CA LEU A 92 -8.09 -1.81 7.45
C LEU A 92 -6.73 -1.16 7.21
N VAL A 93 -5.81 -1.82 6.48
CA VAL A 93 -4.52 -1.24 6.10
C VAL A 93 -4.74 0.06 5.32
N ARG A 94 -5.65 0.07 4.35
CA ARG A 94 -5.97 1.28 3.58
C ARG A 94 -6.50 2.42 4.45
N ALA A 95 -7.32 2.09 5.46
CA ALA A 95 -7.84 3.06 6.42
C ALA A 95 -6.75 3.61 7.35
N ILE A 96 -5.85 2.76 7.85
CA ILE A 96 -4.75 3.15 8.76
C ILE A 96 -3.73 4.03 8.03
N THR A 97 -3.39 3.70 6.79
CA THR A 97 -2.48 4.50 5.94
C THR A 97 -3.13 5.81 5.47
N GLY A 98 -4.32 6.17 5.97
CA GLY A 98 -4.97 7.45 5.69
C GLY A 98 -5.37 7.65 4.23
N SER A 99 -5.38 6.57 3.44
CA SER A 99 -5.56 6.64 2.00
C SER A 99 -4.66 7.68 1.31
N VAL A 100 -3.35 7.70 1.61
CA VAL A 100 -2.41 8.57 0.84
C VAL A 100 -2.43 8.24 -0.66
N GLY A 101 -2.86 7.02 -1.02
CA GLY A 101 -3.19 6.65 -2.41
C GLY A 101 -4.30 7.51 -3.05
N ASP A 102 -5.20 8.09 -2.26
CA ASP A 102 -6.31 8.98 -2.66
C ASP A 102 -6.11 10.44 -2.18
N ALA A 103 -4.97 10.79 -1.57
CA ALA A 103 -4.69 12.17 -1.19
C ALA A 103 -4.53 13.06 -2.44
N PRO A 104 -5.04 14.31 -2.42
CA PRO A 104 -4.96 15.22 -3.56
C PRO A 104 -3.50 15.48 -3.93
N VAL A 105 -3.20 15.45 -5.24
CA VAL A 105 -1.83 15.58 -5.77
C VAL A 105 -1.15 16.87 -5.31
N SER A 106 -1.93 17.93 -5.08
CA SER A 106 -1.46 19.22 -4.58
C SER A 106 -0.98 19.22 -3.12
N ALA A 107 -1.18 18.13 -2.38
CA ALA A 107 -0.73 17.97 -1.00
C ALA A 107 0.44 16.97 -0.87
N LEU A 108 0.90 16.38 -1.97
CA LEU A 108 2.01 15.42 -1.99
C LEU A 108 3.28 16.07 -2.51
N ASP A 109 4.38 15.86 -1.78
CA ASP A 109 5.73 16.13 -2.28
C ASP A 109 6.05 15.24 -3.50
N GLU A 110 6.97 15.68 -4.36
CA GLU A 110 7.36 14.98 -5.59
C GLU A 110 7.83 13.54 -5.31
N LEU A 111 8.53 13.35 -4.19
CA LEU A 111 8.99 12.05 -3.72
C LEU A 111 7.82 11.10 -3.38
N GLN A 112 6.78 11.61 -2.71
CA GLN A 112 5.61 10.81 -2.34
C GLN A 112 4.77 10.44 -3.57
N LEU A 113 4.70 11.34 -4.55
CA LEU A 113 4.04 11.07 -5.84
C LEU A 113 4.77 9.97 -6.62
N ALA A 114 6.10 10.02 -6.67
CA ALA A 114 6.92 8.99 -7.31
C ALA A 114 6.78 7.63 -6.62
N GLN A 115 6.81 7.59 -5.29
CA GLN A 115 6.59 6.36 -4.50
C GLN A 115 5.21 5.76 -4.78
N ARG A 116 4.15 6.58 -4.80
CA ARG A 116 2.81 6.10 -5.13
C ARG A 116 2.75 5.47 -6.52
N ASN A 117 3.36 6.11 -7.52
CA ASN A 117 3.37 5.58 -8.89
C ASN A 117 4.16 4.28 -8.99
N SER A 118 5.31 4.20 -8.30
CA SER A 118 6.11 2.99 -8.19
C SER A 118 5.33 1.84 -7.54
N ALA A 119 4.65 2.09 -6.41
CA ALA A 119 3.82 1.09 -5.74
C ALA A 119 2.70 0.55 -6.65
N ARG A 120 2.05 1.45 -7.41
CA ARG A 120 1.02 1.04 -8.39
C ARG A 120 1.61 0.19 -9.50
N SER A 121 2.74 0.59 -10.08
CA SER A 121 3.43 -0.17 -11.12
C SER A 121 3.83 -1.56 -10.63
N ILE A 122 4.38 -1.66 -9.41
CA ILE A 122 4.71 -2.95 -8.78
C ILE A 122 3.45 -3.80 -8.54
N GLY A 123 2.34 -3.17 -8.14
CA GLY A 123 1.04 -3.82 -8.05
C GLY A 123 0.60 -4.43 -9.39
N TYR A 124 0.68 -3.67 -10.48
CA TYR A 124 0.30 -4.13 -11.81
C TYR A 124 1.17 -5.31 -12.28
N ILE A 125 2.50 -5.20 -12.18
CA ILE A 125 3.39 -6.29 -12.61
C ILE A 125 3.18 -7.55 -11.77
N SER A 126 2.86 -7.41 -10.49
CA SER A 126 2.57 -8.53 -9.60
C SER A 126 1.27 -9.25 -10.00
N VAL A 127 0.19 -8.49 -10.21
CA VAL A 127 -1.09 -9.05 -10.69
C VAL A 127 -0.89 -9.80 -11.99
N PHE A 128 -0.19 -9.18 -12.95
CA PHE A 128 0.07 -9.79 -14.25
C PHE A 128 0.89 -11.07 -14.11
N SER A 129 2.00 -11.03 -13.37
CA SER A 129 2.88 -12.19 -13.20
C SER A 129 2.19 -13.36 -12.48
N LEU A 130 1.43 -13.08 -11.41
CA LEU A 130 0.73 -14.10 -10.63
C LEU A 130 -0.43 -14.73 -11.41
N MET A 131 -1.08 -13.98 -12.32
CA MET A 131 -2.20 -14.48 -13.13
C MET A 131 -1.77 -15.56 -14.13
N PHE A 132 -0.50 -15.63 -14.52
CA PHE A 132 -0.03 -16.71 -15.40
C PHE A 132 0.08 -18.06 -14.70
N ILE A 133 0.26 -18.09 -13.37
CA ILE A 133 0.47 -19.35 -12.65
C ILE A 133 -0.71 -20.31 -12.86
N PRO A 134 -1.99 -19.91 -12.65
CA PRO A 134 -3.12 -20.81 -12.87
C PRO A 134 -3.31 -21.17 -14.36
N TYR A 135 -2.94 -20.30 -15.29
CA TYR A 135 -2.96 -20.63 -16.71
C TYR A 135 -1.96 -21.72 -17.08
N PHE A 136 -0.74 -21.67 -16.54
CA PHE A 136 0.22 -22.76 -16.71
C PHE A 136 -0.29 -24.07 -16.12
N VAL A 137 -0.98 -24.02 -14.97
CA VAL A 137 -1.63 -25.22 -14.39
C VAL A 137 -2.70 -25.76 -15.34
N LEU A 138 -3.56 -24.91 -15.92
CA LEU A 138 -4.57 -25.35 -16.90
C LEU A 138 -3.96 -25.97 -18.15
N ILE A 139 -2.91 -25.35 -18.70
CA ILE A 139 -2.18 -25.89 -19.86
C ILE A 139 -1.60 -27.27 -19.51
N ALA A 140 -1.04 -27.43 -18.31
CA ALA A 140 -0.52 -28.72 -17.85
C ALA A 140 -1.63 -29.79 -17.74
N LEU A 141 -2.85 -29.42 -17.35
CA LEU A 141 -3.98 -30.34 -17.27
C LEU A 141 -4.43 -30.87 -18.63
N THR A 142 -4.24 -30.11 -19.72
CA THR A 142 -4.60 -30.54 -21.08
C THR A 142 -3.82 -31.77 -21.55
N PHE A 143 -2.62 -32.01 -21.01
CA PHE A 143 -1.82 -33.20 -21.35
C PHE A 143 -2.35 -34.51 -20.73
N ARG A 144 -3.39 -34.45 -19.89
CA ARG A 144 -4.01 -35.66 -19.33
C ARG A 144 -5.19 -36.14 -20.15
N HIS A 145 -5.33 -37.45 -20.19
CA HIS A 145 -6.46 -38.12 -20.82
C HIS A 145 -7.79 -37.88 -20.09
N SER A 146 -7.77 -37.73 -18.76
CA SER A 146 -8.94 -37.39 -17.96
C SER A 146 -8.57 -36.41 -16.85
N VAL A 147 -9.41 -35.40 -16.65
CA VAL A 147 -9.22 -34.34 -15.64
C VAL A 147 -10.46 -34.31 -14.75
N PRO A 148 -10.32 -34.54 -13.43
CA PRO A 148 -11.42 -34.38 -12.49
C PRO A 148 -11.93 -32.94 -12.47
N SER A 149 -13.25 -32.73 -12.42
CA SER A 149 -13.86 -31.40 -12.32
C SER A 149 -13.36 -30.60 -11.11
N GLN A 150 -13.08 -31.29 -10.00
CA GLN A 150 -12.51 -30.71 -8.79
C GLN A 150 -11.19 -29.96 -9.05
N TRP A 151 -10.38 -30.42 -10.00
CA TRP A 151 -9.09 -29.81 -10.28
C TRP A 151 -9.24 -28.50 -11.04
N VAL A 152 -10.18 -28.44 -11.99
CA VAL A 152 -10.55 -27.19 -12.69
C VAL A 152 -11.07 -26.16 -11.69
N TYR A 153 -11.88 -26.62 -10.73
CA TYR A 153 -12.37 -25.77 -9.66
C TYR A 153 -11.25 -25.29 -8.73
N GLY A 154 -10.32 -26.17 -8.34
CA GLY A 154 -9.13 -25.81 -7.56
C GLY A 154 -8.28 -24.73 -8.22
N VAL A 155 -8.12 -24.78 -9.55
CA VAL A 155 -7.43 -23.72 -10.32
C VAL A 155 -8.16 -22.38 -10.19
N ALA A 156 -9.49 -22.35 -10.28
CA ALA A 156 -10.25 -21.11 -10.14
C ALA A 156 -10.08 -20.50 -8.74
N ILE A 157 -10.09 -21.33 -7.70
CA ILE A 157 -9.85 -20.89 -6.32
C ILE A 157 -8.41 -20.39 -6.13
N LEU A 158 -7.43 -21.07 -6.73
CA LEU A 158 -6.03 -20.65 -6.74
C LEU A 158 -5.87 -19.27 -7.41
N GLN A 159 -6.53 -19.06 -8.56
CA GLN A 159 -6.52 -17.78 -9.28
C GLN A 159 -7.07 -16.64 -8.42
N ILE A 160 -8.21 -16.84 -7.76
CA ILE A 160 -8.79 -15.84 -6.85
C ILE A 160 -7.80 -15.51 -5.72
N THR A 161 -7.15 -16.54 -5.16
CA THR A 161 -6.18 -16.36 -4.07
C THR A 161 -4.96 -15.56 -4.49
N LEU A 162 -4.38 -15.89 -5.65
CA LEU A 162 -3.22 -15.19 -6.19
C LEU A 162 -3.55 -13.72 -6.53
N LEU A 163 -4.76 -13.44 -7.02
CA LEU A 163 -5.21 -12.05 -7.21
C LEU A 163 -5.39 -11.31 -5.88
N ALA A 164 -5.90 -11.97 -4.83
CA ALA A 164 -5.98 -11.37 -3.50
C ALA A 164 -4.60 -11.02 -2.94
N ILE A 165 -3.61 -11.92 -3.08
CA ILE A 165 -2.22 -11.67 -2.71
C ILE A 165 -1.67 -10.47 -3.48
N ALA A 166 -1.80 -10.47 -4.81
CA ALA A 166 -1.29 -9.39 -5.65
C ALA A 166 -1.94 -8.03 -5.33
N GLY A 167 -3.24 -8.00 -5.05
CA GLY A 167 -3.97 -6.78 -4.69
C GLY A 167 -3.54 -6.19 -3.35
N CYS A 168 -2.95 -6.98 -2.45
CA CYS A 168 -2.46 -6.49 -1.16
C CYS A 168 -1.09 -5.79 -1.28
N ILE A 169 -0.26 -6.16 -2.27
CA ILE A 169 1.11 -5.64 -2.47
C ILE A 169 1.19 -4.10 -2.52
N PRO A 170 0.40 -3.38 -3.35
CA PRO A 170 0.52 -1.93 -3.40
C PRO A 170 0.19 -1.29 -2.05
N ASN A 171 -0.81 -1.80 -1.31
CA ASN A 171 -1.16 -1.28 0.00
C ASN A 171 -0.07 -1.55 1.04
N THR A 172 0.56 -2.73 1.03
CA THR A 172 1.63 -3.06 1.98
C THR A 172 2.89 -2.23 1.71
N LEU A 173 3.29 -2.07 0.45
CA LEU A 173 4.42 -1.22 0.06
C LEU A 173 4.20 0.25 0.48
N THR A 174 3.01 0.75 0.17
CA THR A 174 2.57 2.11 0.52
C THR A 174 2.62 2.31 2.05
N ALA A 175 2.14 1.35 2.83
CA ALA A 175 2.19 1.39 4.29
C ALA A 175 3.62 1.29 4.85
N LEU A 176 4.50 0.51 4.23
CA LEU A 176 5.90 0.37 4.65
C LEU A 176 6.73 1.61 4.34
N TRP A 177 6.61 2.18 3.14
CA TRP A 177 7.37 3.35 2.72
C TRP A 177 6.97 4.60 3.50
N MET A 178 5.67 4.81 3.74
CA MET A 178 5.21 5.92 4.57
C MET A 178 5.38 5.67 6.06
N GLY A 179 5.37 4.40 6.49
CA GLY A 179 5.82 4.03 7.82
C GLY A 179 7.35 4.17 7.99
N ALA A 180 8.12 4.48 6.96
CA ALA A 180 9.57 4.72 7.06
C ALA A 180 9.92 6.21 6.88
N ALA A 181 9.04 7.00 6.28
CA ALA A 181 9.23 8.43 6.04
C ALA A 181 8.63 9.28 7.19
N GLU A 182 9.42 9.58 8.23
CA GLU A 182 9.60 10.91 8.87
C GLU A 182 10.00 10.82 10.37
N PRO A 183 10.95 11.64 10.89
CA PRO A 183 11.88 12.54 10.20
C PRO A 183 13.33 12.04 10.23
N LEU A 184 14.13 12.49 9.26
CA LEU A 184 15.57 12.65 9.47
C LEU A 184 15.74 13.57 10.68
N ASN A 185 16.28 13.02 11.77
CA ASN A 185 16.98 13.70 12.85
C ASN A 185 16.84 15.24 12.87
N GLU A 186 15.82 15.77 13.56
CA GLU A 186 15.91 17.12 14.16
C GLU A 186 17.09 17.21 15.17
N THR A 187 17.76 16.10 15.47
CA THR A 187 18.97 16.03 16.28
C THR A 187 20.27 16.30 15.52
N GLU A 188 20.27 16.34 14.18
CA GLU A 188 21.51 16.58 13.41
C GLU A 188 21.76 18.09 13.14
N GLY A 189 20.71 18.93 13.18
CA GLY A 189 20.85 20.40 13.05
C GLY A 189 21.15 21.14 14.36
N LEU A 190 20.99 20.47 15.51
CA LEU A 190 21.24 21.04 16.84
C LEU A 190 22.66 20.75 17.37
N GLY A 191 23.38 19.80 16.76
CA GLY A 191 24.79 19.55 17.07
C GLY A 191 25.74 20.51 16.36
N ASP A 192 25.46 20.84 15.10
CA ASP A 192 26.34 21.64 14.25
C ASP A 192 26.28 23.15 14.57
N THR A 193 25.17 23.62 15.17
CA THR A 193 25.03 25.01 15.62
C THR A 193 25.59 25.26 17.02
N ALA A 194 25.71 24.23 17.87
CA ALA A 194 26.31 24.34 19.20
C ALA A 194 27.86 24.31 19.15
N GLU A 195 28.44 23.73 18.09
CA GLU A 195 29.90 23.66 17.91
C GLU A 195 30.50 24.95 17.30
N LEU A 196 29.66 25.76 16.62
CA LEU A 196 30.08 27.04 16.02
C LEU A 196 29.99 28.23 16.98
N ASP A 197 29.31 28.11 18.13
CA ASP A 197 29.21 29.20 19.12
C ASP A 197 30.44 29.25 20.04
N HIS A 198 31.03 28.09 20.37
CA HIS A 198 32.21 28.01 21.24
C HIS A 198 33.54 28.41 20.58
N THR A 199 33.58 28.57 19.26
CA THR A 199 34.80 28.99 18.54
C THR A 199 34.88 30.49 18.29
N SER A 200 33.81 31.26 18.57
CA SER A 200 33.82 32.72 18.35
C SER A 200 34.18 33.56 19.59
N GLU A 201 34.07 33.01 20.80
CA GLU A 201 34.42 33.73 22.04
C GLU A 201 35.93 33.70 22.39
N GLY A 202 36.76 33.01 21.58
CA GLY A 202 38.21 32.87 21.83
C GLY A 202 39.11 33.94 21.21
N PHE A 203 38.58 34.91 20.44
CA PHE A 203 39.40 35.86 19.67
C PHE A 203 39.38 37.30 20.19
N HIS A 204 39.27 37.51 21.51
CA HIS A 204 39.52 38.83 22.10
C HIS A 204 40.10 38.71 23.51
N ALA A 205 41.39 38.40 23.62
CA ALA A 205 42.28 38.91 24.67
C ALA A 205 43.67 38.24 24.60
N THR A 206 44.57 38.75 23.75
CA THR A 206 46.02 38.81 24.04
C THR A 206 46.74 39.58 22.94
N ASP A 207 46.89 40.87 23.15
CA ASP A 207 47.96 41.75 22.64
C ASP A 207 47.83 43.05 23.47
N ILE A 208 48.22 43.05 24.76
CA ILE A 208 49.58 43.24 25.29
C ILE A 208 50.33 44.40 24.61
N GLU A 209 50.23 45.55 25.28
CA GLU A 209 51.30 46.51 25.55
C GLU A 209 52.70 46.11 25.05
N ARG A 210 53.21 46.83 24.04
CA ARG A 210 54.55 47.44 24.02
C ARG A 210 54.74 48.39 22.85
#